data_AF-A0A4Y2B5X6-F1
#
_entry.id   AF-A0A4Y2B5X6-F1
#
_cell.length_a   1.000
_cell.length_b   1.000
_cell.length_c   1.000
_cell.angle_alpha   90.00
_cell.angle_beta   90.00
_cell.angle_gamma   90.00
#
_symmetry.space_group_name_H-M   'P 1'
#
loop_
_entity.id
_entity.type
_entity.pdbx_description
1 polymer ?
#
loop_
_entity_poly.entity_id
_entity_poly.type
_entity_poly.pdbx_seq_one_letter_code
_entity_poly.pdbx_strand_id
1 'polypeptide(L)'
;MGKTNEIEKRDSTNTVLSCHVNDAITSDLGRLDSLGVCDPSEKKTREELEQSAKEHIFRTVTRNQEGKYQVRLPWVEGHPPLTNCNDISEKRLVNCIKSLKKLGKIEEYETIFKD
;
A
#
# COMPACT_ATOMS: atom_id res chain seq x y z
N MET A 1 53.98 14.48 57.64
CA MET A 1 54.95 13.72 56.81
C MET A 1 54.28 12.40 56.46
N GLY A 2 53.89 12.03 55.26
CA GLY A 2 54.07 12.54 53.91
C GLY A 2 54.04 11.31 53.00
N LYS A 3 52.97 11.11 52.23
CA LYS A 3 52.95 10.24 51.05
C LYS A 3 52.12 10.91 49.96
N THR A 4 52.79 11.11 48.84
CA THR A 4 52.39 11.83 47.63
C THR A 4 51.52 10.98 46.71
N ASN A 5 50.75 11.69 45.89
CA ASN A 5 49.76 11.20 44.95
C ASN A 5 50.41 10.51 43.73
N GLU A 6 49.75 9.50 43.18
CA GLU A 6 49.88 9.13 41.76
C GLU A 6 48.49 9.17 41.11
N ILE A 7 48.44 9.91 40.00
CA ILE A 7 47.29 10.13 39.12
C ILE A 7 47.42 9.15 37.93
N GLU A 8 46.27 8.80 37.35
CA GLU A 8 46.06 8.08 36.06
C GLU A 8 46.16 6.54 36.11
N LYS A 9 45.29 5.78 35.46
CA LYS A 9 44.61 6.02 34.18
C LYS A 9 43.26 5.30 34.15
N ARG A 10 42.22 5.97 33.64
CA ARG A 10 40.98 5.30 33.22
C ARG A 10 41.29 4.50 31.96
N ASP A 11 41.51 3.20 32.07
CA ASP A 11 41.33 2.32 30.91
C ASP A 11 39.85 1.93 30.86
N SER A 12 39.06 2.87 30.31
CA SER A 12 37.73 2.57 29.78
C SER A 12 37.89 1.42 28.79
N THR A 13 37.57 0.21 29.23
CA THR A 13 37.61 -0.99 28.41
C THR A 13 36.56 -0.82 27.31
N ASN A 14 36.96 -0.25 26.17
CA ASN A 14 36.12 -0.13 25.00
C ASN A 14 35.75 -1.55 24.56
N THR A 15 34.53 -1.96 24.92
CA THR A 15 33.94 -3.21 24.45
C THR A 15 33.54 -2.98 22.99
N VAL A 16 34.47 -3.27 22.07
CA VAL A 16 34.18 -3.21 20.64
C VAL A 16 33.47 -4.51 20.28
N LEU A 17 32.14 -4.51 20.32
CA LEU A 17 31.33 -5.57 19.72
C LEU A 17 31.38 -5.38 18.20
N SER A 18 32.20 -6.18 17.53
CA SER A 18 32.19 -6.27 16.06
C SER A 18 31.19 -7.34 15.63
N CYS A 19 30.04 -6.92 15.11
CA CYS A 19 29.04 -7.81 14.56
C CYS A 19 29.48 -8.29 13.17
N HIS A 20 30.02 -9.51 13.06
CA HIS A 20 30.17 -10.19 11.77
C HIS A 20 28.80 -10.67 11.30
N VAL A 21 28.19 -9.97 10.35
CA VAL A 21 26.91 -10.34 9.73
C VAL A 21 27.19 -11.02 8.40
N ASN A 22 26.75 -12.28 8.25
CA ASN A 22 26.82 -13.00 6.97
C ASN A 22 25.77 -12.46 5.99
N ASP A 23 26.03 -12.50 4.67
CA ASP A 23 25.09 -11.98 3.64
C ASP A 23 23.69 -12.62 3.68
N ALA A 24 23.60 -13.88 4.10
CA ALA A 24 22.32 -14.56 4.34
C ALA A 24 21.51 -13.89 5.47
N ILE A 25 22.19 -13.47 6.55
CA ILE A 25 21.59 -12.78 7.71
C ILE A 25 21.14 -11.37 7.32
N THR A 26 21.87 -10.68 6.43
CA THR A 26 21.47 -9.35 5.94
C THR A 26 20.17 -9.38 5.14
N SER A 27 20.00 -10.42 4.31
CA SER A 27 18.76 -10.62 3.55
C SER A 27 17.58 -10.95 4.48
N ASP A 28 17.83 -11.74 5.52
CA ASP A 28 16.83 -12.08 6.53
C ASP A 28 16.49 -10.87 7.43
N LEU A 29 17.47 -10.02 7.78
CA LEU A 29 17.27 -8.80 8.58
C LEU A 29 16.33 -7.80 7.90
N GLY A 30 16.28 -7.80 6.57
CA GLY A 30 15.35 -6.98 5.78
C GLY A 30 13.90 -7.47 5.82
N ARG A 31 13.65 -8.70 6.29
CA ARG A 31 12.31 -9.24 6.51
C ARG A 31 11.89 -8.92 7.93
N LEU A 32 10.96 -7.99 8.11
CA LEU A 32 10.42 -7.62 9.44
C LEU A 32 9.82 -8.85 10.17
N ASP A 33 9.29 -9.81 9.41
CA ASP A 33 8.82 -11.11 9.91
C ASP A 33 9.91 -11.91 10.66
N SER A 34 11.17 -11.86 10.19
CA SER A 34 12.29 -12.59 10.80
C SER A 34 12.67 -12.00 12.17
N LEU A 35 12.36 -10.72 12.36
CA LEU A 35 12.57 -9.97 13.60
C LEU A 35 11.38 -10.07 14.56
N GLY A 36 10.36 -10.85 14.21
CA GLY A 36 9.14 -10.98 15.01
C GLY A 36 8.26 -9.72 14.99
N VAL A 37 8.55 -8.77 14.10
CA VAL A 37 7.73 -7.56 13.88
C VAL A 37 6.70 -7.91 12.81
N CYS A 38 5.66 -8.64 13.23
CA CYS A 38 4.49 -8.91 12.40
C CYS A 38 3.42 -7.85 12.72
N ASP A 39 2.73 -7.33 11.71
CA ASP A 39 1.58 -6.48 11.96
C ASP A 39 0.50 -7.33 12.67
N PRO A 40 -0.02 -6.95 13.84
CA PRO A 40 -1.07 -7.72 14.52
C PRO A 40 -2.36 -7.88 13.67
N SER A 41 -2.48 -7.11 12.58
CA SER A 41 -3.55 -7.18 11.59
C SER A 41 -3.29 -8.20 10.47
N GLU A 42 -2.06 -8.66 10.28
CA GLU A 42 -1.69 -9.70 9.31
C GLU A 42 -2.13 -11.08 9.82
N LYS A 43 -3.39 -11.41 9.55
CA LYS A 43 -3.99 -12.70 9.92
C LYS A 43 -3.67 -13.82 8.94
N LYS A 44 -3.03 -13.53 7.81
CA LYS A 44 -2.78 -14.47 6.71
C LYS A 44 -1.35 -14.36 6.20
N THR A 45 -0.72 -15.51 5.96
CA THR A 45 0.59 -15.54 5.32
C THR A 45 0.47 -15.06 3.87
N ARG A 46 1.53 -14.45 3.33
CA ARG A 46 1.59 -14.02 1.92
C ARG A 46 1.10 -15.09 0.93
N GLU A 47 1.50 -16.35 1.16
CA GLU A 47 1.11 -17.49 0.32
C GLU A 47 -0.41 -17.72 0.32
N GLU A 48 -1.06 -17.57 1.47
CA GLU A 48 -2.52 -17.72 1.61
C GLU A 48 -3.27 -16.60 0.89
N LEU A 49 -2.73 -15.37 0.94
CA LEU A 49 -3.27 -14.23 0.21
C LEU A 49 -3.19 -14.45 -1.31
N GLU A 50 -2.04 -14.91 -1.80
CA GLU A 50 -1.83 -15.23 -3.21
C GLU A 50 -2.77 -16.36 -3.66
N GLN A 51 -2.96 -17.39 -2.83
CA GLN A 51 -3.86 -18.51 -3.14
C GLN A 51 -5.32 -18.07 -3.17
N SER A 52 -5.75 -17.26 -2.21
CA SER A 52 -7.09 -16.66 -2.17
C SER A 52 -7.35 -15.76 -3.38
N ALA A 53 -6.35 -14.98 -3.81
CA ALA A 53 -6.46 -14.12 -4.99
C ALA A 53 -6.62 -14.95 -6.28
N LYS A 54 -5.83 -16.02 -6.44
CA LYS A 54 -5.95 -16.96 -7.57
C LYS A 54 -7.35 -17.58 -7.61
N GLU A 55 -7.83 -18.10 -6.49
CA GLU A 55 -9.16 -18.70 -6.41
C GLU A 55 -10.27 -17.68 -6.74
N HIS A 56 -10.15 -16.44 -6.27
CA HIS A 56 -11.09 -15.38 -6.60
C HIS A 56 -11.13 -15.07 -8.10
N ILE A 57 -9.96 -15.00 -8.74
CA ILE A 57 -9.85 -14.77 -10.19
C ILE A 57 -10.56 -15.90 -10.95
N PHE A 58 -10.28 -17.15 -10.63
CA PHE A 58 -10.92 -18.29 -11.29
C PHE A 58 -12.44 -18.34 -11.08
N ARG A 59 -12.93 -17.94 -9.91
CA ARG A 59 -14.37 -17.87 -9.62
C ARG A 59 -15.09 -16.73 -10.32
N THR A 60 -14.38 -15.63 -10.63
CA THR A 60 -15.00 -14.40 -11.13
C THR A 60 -14.68 -14.09 -12.59
N VAL A 61 -13.83 -14.89 -13.22
CA VAL A 61 -13.56 -14.78 -14.65
C VAL A 61 -14.83 -15.08 -15.45
N THR A 62 -15.22 -14.14 -16.28
CA THR A 62 -16.36 -14.23 -17.20
C THR A 62 -15.93 -13.67 -18.55
N ARG A 63 -16.65 -14.04 -19.63
CA ARG A 63 -16.36 -13.54 -20.97
C ARG A 63 -17.46 -12.56 -21.38
N ASN A 64 -17.06 -11.35 -21.78
CA ASN A 64 -17.99 -10.35 -22.27
C ASN A 64 -18.48 -10.70 -23.69
N GLN A 65 -19.52 -10.01 -24.16
CA GLN A 65 -20.10 -10.19 -25.50
C GLN A 65 -19.09 -9.96 -26.63
N GLU A 66 -18.08 -9.11 -26.41
CA GLU A 66 -16.96 -8.88 -27.33
C GLU A 66 -15.87 -9.99 -27.27
N GLY A 67 -16.09 -11.04 -26.48
CA GLY A 67 -15.16 -12.13 -26.32
C GLY A 67 -13.97 -11.85 -25.39
N LYS A 68 -13.91 -10.69 -24.74
CA LYS A 68 -12.86 -10.29 -23.77
C LYS A 68 -13.11 -10.91 -22.39
N TYR A 69 -12.06 -11.33 -21.71
CA TYR A 69 -12.15 -11.80 -20.32
C TYR A 69 -12.32 -10.62 -19.35
N GLN A 70 -13.24 -10.77 -18.41
CA GLN A 70 -13.51 -9.84 -17.33
C GLN A 70 -13.41 -10.59 -16.01
N VAL A 71 -12.68 -10.03 -15.05
CA VAL A 71 -12.49 -10.62 -13.73
C VAL A 71 -12.88 -9.57 -12.70
N ARG A 72 -13.48 -9.98 -11.58
CA ARG A 72 -13.72 -9.06 -10.47
C ARG A 72 -12.43 -8.87 -9.67
N LEU A 73 -12.20 -7.65 -9.21
CA LEU A 73 -11.03 -7.36 -8.40
C LEU A 73 -11.08 -8.17 -7.09
N PRO A 74 -9.98 -8.83 -6.70
CA PRO A 74 -9.91 -9.55 -5.42
C PRO A 74 -9.79 -8.52 -4.30
N TRP A 75 -10.95 -8.10 -3.78
CA TRP A 75 -11.00 -7.22 -2.62
C TRP A 75 -10.47 -7.93 -1.38
N VAL A 76 -9.91 -7.15 -0.45
CA VAL A 76 -9.60 -7.63 0.89
C VAL A 76 -10.89 -8.19 1.51
N GLU A 77 -10.78 -9.34 2.16
CA GLU A 77 -11.91 -9.98 2.84
C GLU A 77 -12.54 -9.02 3.85
N GLY A 78 -13.85 -8.79 3.75
CA GLY A 78 -14.57 -7.83 4.58
C GLY A 78 -14.64 -6.40 4.05
N HIS A 79 -14.18 -6.14 2.81
CA HIS A 79 -14.39 -4.83 2.18
C HIS A 79 -15.90 -4.54 2.00
N PRO A 80 -16.38 -3.34 2.36
CA PRO A 80 -17.79 -2.99 2.16
C PRO A 80 -18.16 -3.02 0.67
N PRO A 81 -19.42 -3.30 0.30
CA PRO A 81 -19.84 -3.18 -1.09
C PRO A 81 -19.51 -1.79 -1.65
N LEU A 82 -19.02 -1.74 -2.89
CA LEU A 82 -18.83 -0.47 -3.57
C LEU A 82 -20.16 0.29 -3.61
N THR A 83 -20.15 1.53 -3.14
CA THR A 83 -21.34 2.37 -3.18
C THR A 83 -21.67 2.72 -4.64
N ASN A 84 -22.94 2.59 -5.00
CA ASN A 84 -23.40 3.04 -6.31
C ASN A 84 -23.50 4.58 -6.29
N CYS A 85 -22.45 5.25 -6.75
CA CYS A 85 -22.38 6.71 -6.80
C CYS A 85 -23.02 7.32 -8.05
N ASN A 86 -23.79 6.55 -8.84
CA ASN A 86 -24.35 7.04 -10.11
C ASN A 86 -25.22 8.30 -9.93
N ASP A 87 -26.18 8.26 -9.00
CA ASP A 87 -27.07 9.39 -8.71
C ASP A 87 -26.32 10.65 -8.25
N ILE A 88 -25.27 10.48 -7.43
CA ILE A 88 -24.45 11.59 -6.95
C ILE A 88 -23.64 12.20 -8.11
N SER A 89 -23.03 11.35 -8.94
CA SER A 89 -22.27 11.78 -10.10
C SER A 89 -23.16 12.49 -11.12
N GLU A 90 -24.37 11.98 -11.38
CA GLU A 90 -25.35 12.59 -12.27
C GLU A 90 -25.78 13.96 -11.76
N LYS A 91 -26.12 14.09 -10.47
CA LYS A 91 -26.45 15.38 -9.85
C LYS A 91 -25.31 16.39 -9.98
N ARG A 92 -24.08 15.96 -9.74
CA ARG A 92 -22.88 16.81 -9.90
C ARG A 92 -22.71 17.25 -11.35
N LEU A 93 -22.90 16.34 -12.31
CA LEU A 93 -22.85 16.65 -13.74
C LEU A 93 -23.89 17.69 -14.12
N VAL A 94 -25.15 17.49 -13.73
CA VAL A 94 -26.25 18.43 -14.00
C VAL A 94 -25.94 19.82 -13.43
N ASN A 95 -25.43 19.89 -12.20
CA ASN A 95 -25.04 21.15 -11.59
C ASN A 95 -23.86 21.83 -12.30
N CYS A 96 -22.87 21.05 -12.74
CA CYS A 96 -21.76 21.55 -13.53
C CYS A 96 -22.25 22.15 -14.85
N ILE A 97 -23.12 21.44 -15.57
CA ILE A 97 -23.73 21.91 -16.83
C ILE A 97 -24.52 23.21 -16.60
N LYS A 98 -25.31 23.29 -15.53
CA LYS A 98 -26.05 24.52 -15.17
C LYS A 98 -25.11 25.70 -14.94
N SER A 99 -24.01 25.48 -14.21
CA SER A 99 -23.00 26.51 -13.96
C SER A 99 -22.29 26.95 -15.24
N LEU A 100 -21.94 26.02 -16.13
CA LEU A 100 -21.33 26.32 -17.44
C LEU A 100 -22.25 27.14 -18.33
N LYS A 101 -23.55 26.79 -18.37
CA LYS A 101 -24.56 27.57 -19.10
C LYS A 101 -24.70 28.98 -18.54
N LYS A 102 -24.71 29.14 -17.21
CA LYS A 102 -24.74 30.46 -16.57
C LYS A 102 -23.52 31.32 -16.93
N LEU A 103 -22.36 30.68 -17.11
CA LEU A 103 -21.12 31.36 -17.50
C LEU A 103 -20.99 31.57 -19.02
N GLY A 104 -21.90 31.03 -19.83
CA GLY A 104 -21.81 31.08 -21.29
C GLY A 104 -20.66 30.26 -21.89
N LYS A 105 -20.09 29.30 -21.14
CA LYS A 105 -18.87 28.56 -21.53
C LYS A 105 -19.13 27.14 -22.04
N ILE A 106 -20.39 26.80 -22.29
CA ILE A 106 -20.75 25.42 -22.67
C ILE A 106 -20.17 25.03 -24.04
N GLU A 107 -20.18 25.94 -25.01
CA GLU A 107 -19.66 25.71 -26.36
C GLU A 107 -18.13 25.56 -26.40
N GLU A 108 -17.43 26.37 -25.61
CA GLU A 108 -15.98 26.26 -25.42
C GLU A 108 -15.61 24.91 -24.81
N TYR A 109 -16.36 24.46 -23.80
CA TYR A 109 -16.17 23.14 -23.19
C TYR A 109 -16.43 22.00 -24.16
N GLU A 110 -17.50 22.08 -24.96
CA GLU A 110 -17.82 21.06 -25.98
C GLU A 110 -16.76 20.95 -27.07
N THR A 111 -16.00 22.02 -27.34
CA THR A 111 -14.94 22.02 -28.35
C THR A 111 -13.75 21.16 -27.91
N ILE A 112 -13.45 21.05 -26.61
CA ILE A 112 -12.35 20.23 -26.07
C ILE A 112 -12.51 18.74 -26.40
N PHE A 113 -13.74 18.25 -26.59
CA PHE A 113 -14.03 16.85 -26.87
C PHE A 113 -14.16 16.53 -28.36
N LYS A 114 -13.98 17.52 -29.24
CA LYS A 114 -14.09 17.37 -30.70
C LYS A 114 -12.73 17.19 -31.40
N ASP A 115 -11.64 17.24 -30.65
CA ASP A 115 -10.29 16.82 -31.07
C ASP A 115 -10.08 15.31 -30.83
#